data_AF-A0A0D3IIU0-F1
#
_entry.id   AF-A0A0D3IIU0-F1
#
_cell.length_a   1.000
_cell.length_b   1.000
_cell.length_c   1.000
_cell.angle_alpha   90.00
_cell.angle_beta   90.00
_cell.angle_gamma   90.00
#
_symmetry.space_group_name_H-M   'P 1'
#
loop_
_entity.id
_entity.type
_entity.pdbx_description
1 polymer ?
#
loop_
_entity_poly.entity_id
_entity_poly.type
_entity_poly.pdbx_seq_one_letter_code
_entity_poly.pdbx_strand_id
1 'polypeptide(L)'
;LERLELQYNSISGTVPPDTSKLSQLDRLYLNGNSISGTIPAETSKLSQLKILDLHDNSISGTIPPDTGKLSQLTYLILHSNPISGTIPPDMGKLSQLGTLSLHDDLISGTIPAETSKLSQLKILELHGNSISGTVPAETSKLSQLKILELNGNSISGTIPAETSKLSQLKILELHDNSISGTVPPDTGKLSQLDRLYLNGN
;
A
#
# COMPACT_ATOMS: atom_id res chain seq x y z
N LEU A 1 -25.62 9.05 -1.44
CA LEU A 1 -24.42 9.84 -1.81
C LEU A 1 -23.40 8.86 -2.36
N GLU A 2 -22.92 9.06 -3.59
CA GLU A 2 -21.94 8.17 -4.22
C GLU A 2 -20.50 8.68 -4.07
N ARG A 3 -20.31 9.99 -4.06
CA ARG A 3 -18.98 10.61 -3.94
C ARG A 3 -18.97 11.64 -2.84
N LEU A 4 -17.93 11.61 -2.01
CA LEU A 4 -17.66 12.61 -1.00
C LEU A 4 -16.24 13.13 -1.24
N GLU A 5 -16.16 14.39 -1.65
CA GLU A 5 -14.93 15.08 -2.06
C GLU A 5 -14.72 16.27 -1.13
N LEU A 6 -13.77 16.14 -0.21
CA LEU A 6 -13.44 17.14 0.81
C LEU A 6 -11.94 17.46 0.84
N GLN A 7 -11.20 17.05 -0.18
CA GLN A 7 -9.75 17.17 -0.27
C GLN A 7 -9.25 18.63 -0.29
N TYR A 8 -8.05 18.85 0.25
CA TYR A 8 -7.37 20.15 0.29
C TYR A 8 -8.18 21.27 0.95
N ASN A 9 -8.66 21.00 2.16
CA ASN A 9 -9.34 21.97 3.01
C ASN A 9 -8.66 22.05 4.39
N SER A 10 -9.26 22.80 5.32
CA SER A 10 -8.85 22.85 6.73
C SER A 10 -9.78 22.04 7.62
N ILE A 11 -10.33 20.93 7.11
CA ILE A 11 -11.29 20.11 7.87
C ILE A 11 -10.52 19.37 8.96
N SER A 12 -10.99 19.54 10.20
CA SER A 12 -10.49 18.85 11.38
C SER A 12 -11.52 17.87 11.94
N GLY A 13 -11.09 17.01 12.85
CA GLY A 13 -11.94 16.00 13.47
C GLY A 13 -11.41 14.60 13.18
N THR A 14 -12.28 13.61 13.14
CA THR A 14 -11.91 12.21 12.87
C THR A 14 -12.66 11.67 11.66
N VAL A 15 -12.17 10.57 11.09
CA VAL A 15 -12.98 9.76 10.17
C VAL A 15 -14.21 9.28 10.95
N PRO A 16 -15.45 9.56 10.48
CA PRO A 16 -16.65 9.24 11.25
C PRO A 16 -16.85 7.71 11.32
N PRO A 17 -17.07 7.14 12.52
CA PRO A 17 -17.27 5.70 12.68
C PRO A 17 -18.63 5.23 12.13
N ASP A 18 -19.65 6.10 12.09
CA ASP A 18 -20.94 5.72 11.49
C ASP A 18 -21.03 6.17 10.03
N THR A 19 -20.65 5.27 9.13
CA THR A 19 -20.80 5.43 7.68
C THR A 19 -22.04 4.74 7.13
N SER A 20 -22.96 4.25 7.98
CA SER A 20 -24.12 3.44 7.56
C SER A 20 -25.04 4.14 6.56
N LYS A 21 -25.16 5.47 6.66
CA LYS A 21 -25.95 6.31 5.75
C LYS A 21 -25.27 6.54 4.39
N LEU A 22 -24.00 6.15 4.26
CA LEU A 22 -23.16 6.32 3.07
C LEU A 22 -22.98 4.99 2.32
N SER A 23 -23.92 4.04 2.43
CA SER A 23 -23.82 2.70 1.82
C SER A 23 -23.64 2.67 0.29
N GLN A 24 -23.96 3.76 -0.39
CA GLN A 24 -23.77 3.93 -1.84
C GLN A 24 -22.46 4.61 -2.21
N LEU A 25 -21.63 4.99 -1.22
CA LEU A 25 -20.41 5.73 -1.45
C LEU A 25 -19.38 4.85 -2.18
N ASP A 26 -18.97 5.27 -3.36
CA ASP A 26 -17.96 4.62 -4.19
C ASP A 26 -16.63 5.37 -4.19
N ARG A 27 -16.61 6.66 -3.82
CA ARG A 27 -15.39 7.46 -3.67
C ARG A 27 -15.41 8.32 -2.42
N LEU A 28 -14.35 8.23 -1.63
CA LEU A 28 -14.11 9.04 -0.45
C LEU A 28 -12.73 9.70 -0.55
N TYR A 29 -12.71 11.02 -0.75
CA TYR A 29 -11.51 11.85 -0.75
C TYR A 29 -11.53 12.78 0.45
N LEU A 30 -10.62 12.53 1.40
CA LEU A 30 -10.42 13.34 2.60
C LEU A 30 -8.99 13.88 2.70
N ASN A 31 -8.17 13.66 1.67
CA ASN A 31 -6.75 13.97 1.68
C ASN A 31 -6.43 15.47 1.78
N GLY A 32 -5.25 15.82 2.30
CA GLY A 32 -4.82 17.23 2.42
C GLY A 32 -5.70 18.02 3.39
N ASN A 33 -5.95 17.47 4.58
CA ASN A 33 -6.76 18.10 5.63
C ASN A 33 -6.03 18.02 7.00
N SER A 34 -6.75 18.31 8.09
CA SER A 34 -6.26 18.16 9.47
C SER A 34 -7.05 17.09 10.23
N ILE A 35 -7.46 16.02 9.53
CA ILE A 35 -8.19 14.90 10.14
C ILE A 35 -7.21 14.08 10.97
N SER A 36 -7.63 13.71 12.17
CA SER A 36 -6.86 12.94 13.14
C SER A 36 -7.66 11.74 13.66
N GLY A 37 -7.18 11.08 14.71
CA GLY A 37 -7.78 9.84 15.22
C GLY A 37 -7.33 8.64 14.41
N THR A 38 -8.17 7.60 14.31
CA THR A 38 -7.85 6.33 13.63
C THR A 38 -8.79 6.07 12.46
N ILE A 39 -8.45 5.12 11.60
CA ILE A 39 -9.39 4.55 10.62
C ILE A 39 -10.37 3.63 11.38
N PRO A 40 -11.69 3.94 11.45
CA PRO A 40 -12.65 3.09 12.14
C PRO A 40 -12.85 1.78 11.38
N ALA A 41 -13.01 0.66 12.08
CA ALA A 41 -13.30 -0.64 11.47
C ALA A 41 -14.61 -0.60 10.66
N GLU A 42 -15.56 0.24 11.07
CA GLU A 42 -16.83 0.48 10.39
C GLU A 42 -16.68 1.08 8.99
N THR A 43 -15.52 1.64 8.64
CA THR A 43 -15.22 2.06 7.25
C THR A 43 -15.40 0.88 6.28
N SER A 44 -15.17 -0.36 6.74
CA SER A 44 -15.41 -1.59 5.99
C SER A 44 -16.88 -1.83 5.59
N LYS A 45 -17.84 -1.12 6.18
CA LYS A 45 -19.27 -1.18 5.82
C LYS A 45 -19.56 -0.48 4.49
N LEU A 46 -18.65 0.33 3.99
CA LEU A 46 -18.74 0.99 2.68
C LEU A 46 -18.46 -0.01 1.55
N SER A 47 -19.34 -1.00 1.38
CA SER A 47 -19.11 -2.14 0.47
C SER A 47 -18.98 -1.77 -1.01
N GLN A 48 -19.44 -0.58 -1.41
CA GLN A 48 -19.34 -0.05 -2.77
C GLN A 48 -18.06 0.77 -3.00
N LEU A 49 -17.23 0.97 -1.97
CA LEU A 49 -16.09 1.87 -2.04
C LEU A 49 -15.02 1.34 -3.00
N LYS A 50 -14.69 2.16 -3.99
CA LYS A 50 -13.65 1.93 -4.99
C LYS A 50 -12.40 2.75 -4.72
N ILE A 51 -12.55 3.93 -4.14
CA ILE A 51 -11.45 4.83 -3.81
C ILE A 51 -11.58 5.28 -2.37
N LEU A 52 -10.54 5.00 -1.59
CA LEU A 52 -10.33 5.56 -0.26
C LEU A 52 -9.01 6.33 -0.27
N ASP A 53 -9.11 7.65 -0.18
CA ASP A 53 -7.95 8.54 -0.20
C ASP A 53 -7.94 9.42 1.06
N LEU A 54 -6.98 9.15 1.94
CA LEU A 54 -6.82 9.77 3.25
C LEU A 54 -5.43 10.41 3.44
N HIS A 55 -4.61 10.52 2.39
CA HIS A 55 -3.23 11.01 2.52
C HIS A 55 -3.14 12.45 3.04
N ASP A 56 -1.96 12.88 3.48
CA ASP A 56 -1.71 14.23 3.98
C ASP A 56 -2.72 14.66 5.05
N ASN A 57 -2.76 13.90 6.14
CA ASN A 57 -3.58 14.17 7.32
C ASN A 57 -2.76 13.89 8.60
N SER A 58 -3.43 13.75 9.75
CA SER A 58 -2.84 13.36 11.03
C SER A 58 -3.46 12.07 11.57
N ILE A 59 -3.83 11.15 10.67
CA ILE A 59 -4.46 9.87 11.02
C ILE A 59 -3.41 8.94 11.62
N SER A 60 -3.75 8.33 12.74
CA SER A 60 -2.85 7.50 13.55
C SER A 60 -3.47 6.13 13.83
N GLY A 61 -2.83 5.33 14.69
CA GLY A 61 -3.27 3.97 14.97
C GLY A 61 -2.92 3.02 13.82
N THR A 62 -3.68 1.94 13.65
CA THR A 62 -3.35 0.86 12.70
C THR A 62 -4.35 0.78 11.56
N ILE A 63 -3.96 0.18 10.44
CA ILE A 63 -4.90 -0.25 9.38
C ILE A 63 -5.79 -1.38 9.94
N PRO A 64 -7.12 -1.22 10.03
CA PRO A 64 -7.99 -2.28 10.52
C PRO A 64 -7.95 -3.50 9.59
N PRO A 65 -7.88 -4.75 10.10
CA PRO A 65 -7.97 -5.95 9.27
C PRO A 65 -9.26 -6.00 8.42
N ASP A 66 -10.33 -5.42 8.95
CA ASP A 66 -11.62 -5.26 8.28
C ASP A 66 -11.57 -4.46 6.98
N THR A 67 -10.50 -3.69 6.73
CA THR A 67 -10.22 -3.06 5.43
C THR A 67 -10.27 -4.08 4.29
N GLY A 68 -9.84 -5.32 4.54
CA GLY A 68 -9.91 -6.43 3.57
C GLY A 68 -11.33 -6.82 3.12
N LYS A 69 -12.39 -6.32 3.77
CA LYS A 69 -13.79 -6.52 3.36
C LYS A 69 -14.23 -5.60 2.21
N LEU A 70 -13.46 -4.55 1.90
CA LEU A 70 -13.75 -3.59 0.82
C LEU A 70 -13.45 -4.19 -0.57
N SER A 71 -14.18 -5.23 -0.94
CA SER A 71 -13.91 -6.04 -2.15
C SER A 71 -13.92 -5.27 -3.49
N GLN A 72 -14.55 -4.08 -3.54
CA GLN A 72 -14.60 -3.21 -4.71
C GLN A 72 -13.44 -2.20 -4.78
N LEU A 73 -12.57 -2.16 -3.76
CA LEU A 73 -11.53 -1.15 -3.64
C LEU A 73 -10.48 -1.31 -4.73
N THR A 74 -10.21 -0.22 -5.43
CA THR A 74 -9.24 -0.11 -6.54
C THR A 74 -8.06 0.78 -6.17
N TYR A 75 -8.27 1.77 -5.30
CA TYR A 75 -7.23 2.66 -4.78
C TYR A 75 -7.37 2.76 -3.26
N LEU A 76 -6.28 2.43 -2.56
CA LEU A 76 -6.12 2.67 -1.13
C LEU A 76 -4.88 3.54 -0.94
N ILE A 77 -5.11 4.80 -0.59
CA ILE A 77 -4.07 5.83 -0.49
C ILE A 77 -4.12 6.38 0.94
N LEU A 78 -3.13 6.01 1.75
CA LEU A 78 -3.08 6.35 3.19
C LEU A 78 -1.79 7.08 3.59
N HIS A 79 -0.83 7.22 2.67
CA HIS A 79 0.50 7.75 2.92
C HIS A 79 0.54 9.11 3.62
N SER A 80 1.71 9.46 4.15
CA SER A 80 1.96 10.75 4.80
C SER A 80 1.01 10.99 5.98
N ASN A 81 0.84 9.96 6.81
CA ASN A 81 0.11 9.99 8.07
C ASN A 81 0.93 9.31 9.17
N PRO A 82 0.69 9.58 10.47
CA PRO A 82 1.32 8.82 11.55
C PRO A 82 0.69 7.41 11.75
N ILE A 83 0.35 6.68 10.69
CA ILE A 83 -0.22 5.32 10.76
C ILE A 83 0.88 4.34 11.16
N SER A 84 0.60 3.48 12.14
CA SER A 84 1.54 2.53 12.75
C SER A 84 1.02 1.10 12.69
N GLY A 85 1.73 0.17 13.32
CA GLY A 85 1.38 -1.25 13.32
C GLY A 85 1.92 -1.96 12.09
N THR A 86 1.19 -2.95 11.58
CA THR A 86 1.63 -3.80 10.46
C THR A 86 0.62 -3.79 9.33
N ILE A 87 1.04 -4.16 8.12
CA ILE A 87 0.14 -4.44 7.00
C ILE A 87 -0.72 -5.68 7.36
N PRO A 88 -2.06 -5.59 7.44
CA PRO A 88 -2.89 -6.74 7.76
C PRO A 88 -2.87 -7.79 6.63
N PRO A 89 -2.69 -9.10 6.92
CA PRO A 89 -2.79 -10.15 5.90
C PRO A 89 -4.13 -10.16 5.14
N ASP A 90 -5.21 -9.72 5.78
CA ASP A 90 -6.54 -9.58 5.19
C ASP A 90 -6.57 -8.61 3.98
N MET A 91 -5.58 -7.72 3.83
CA MET A 91 -5.45 -6.88 2.63
C MET A 91 -5.34 -7.72 1.36
N GLY A 92 -4.80 -8.95 1.42
CA GLY A 92 -4.78 -9.88 0.30
C GLY A 92 -6.16 -10.27 -0.26
N LYS A 93 -7.26 -9.89 0.41
CA LYS A 93 -8.64 -10.09 -0.07
C LYS A 93 -9.12 -9.00 -1.03
N LEU A 94 -8.39 -7.90 -1.16
CA LEU A 94 -8.75 -6.76 -2.03
C LEU A 94 -8.46 -7.07 -3.51
N SER A 95 -9.19 -8.03 -4.07
CA SER A 95 -8.92 -8.59 -5.41
C SER A 95 -8.92 -7.59 -6.57
N GLN A 96 -9.55 -6.43 -6.40
CA GLN A 96 -9.64 -5.35 -7.40
C GLN A 96 -8.59 -4.25 -7.21
N LEU A 97 -7.76 -4.33 -6.17
CA LEU A 97 -6.83 -3.26 -5.81
C LEU A 97 -5.76 -3.09 -6.89
N GLY A 98 -5.71 -1.90 -7.47
CA GLY A 98 -4.73 -1.50 -8.47
C GLY A 98 -3.59 -0.67 -7.89
N THR A 99 -3.88 0.13 -6.86
CA THR A 99 -2.89 0.96 -6.18
C THR A 99 -3.01 0.80 -4.67
N LEU A 100 -1.89 0.49 -4.04
CA LEU A 100 -1.70 0.52 -2.59
C LEU A 100 -0.55 1.47 -2.27
N SER A 101 -0.86 2.57 -1.60
CA SER A 101 0.11 3.58 -1.20
C SER A 101 0.05 3.82 0.30
N LEU A 102 1.11 3.40 1.00
CA LEU A 102 1.28 3.45 2.45
C LEU A 102 2.66 4.02 2.82
N HIS A 103 3.22 4.91 2.00
CA HIS A 103 4.55 5.46 2.23
C HIS A 103 4.57 6.59 3.26
N ASP A 104 5.75 6.91 3.78
CA ASP A 104 5.95 7.99 4.77
C ASP A 104 5.00 7.91 5.97
N ASP A 105 4.78 6.68 6.45
CA ASP A 105 4.02 6.35 7.64
C ASP A 105 4.97 5.77 8.73
N LEU A 106 4.42 5.17 9.78
CA LEU A 106 5.14 4.47 10.86
C LEU A 106 4.91 2.95 10.81
N ILE A 107 4.66 2.40 9.62
CA ILE A 107 4.35 0.98 9.43
C ILE A 107 5.60 0.14 9.71
N SER A 108 5.39 -0.97 10.40
CA SER A 108 6.42 -1.91 10.85
C SER A 108 6.03 -3.36 10.56
N GLY A 109 6.82 -4.31 11.05
CA GLY A 109 6.60 -5.74 10.78
C GLY A 109 7.11 -6.13 9.40
N THR A 110 6.49 -7.11 8.76
CA THR A 110 6.91 -7.65 7.45
C THR A 110 5.86 -7.43 6.38
N ILE A 111 6.24 -7.54 5.11
CA ILE A 111 5.29 -7.63 3.99
C ILE A 111 4.58 -8.99 4.06
N PRO A 112 3.25 -9.07 4.29
CA PRO A 112 2.55 -10.35 4.36
C PRO A 112 2.55 -11.06 3.02
N ALA A 113 2.75 -12.37 2.98
CA ALA A 113 2.71 -13.15 1.75
C ALA A 113 1.34 -13.08 1.07
N GLU A 114 0.26 -12.82 1.83
CA GLU A 114 -1.10 -12.62 1.32
C GLU A 114 -1.22 -11.43 0.37
N THR A 115 -0.35 -10.42 0.47
CA THR A 115 -0.33 -9.29 -0.48
C THR A 115 -0.09 -9.77 -1.92
N SER A 116 0.55 -10.93 -2.12
CA SER A 116 0.70 -11.57 -3.44
C SER A 116 -0.62 -11.98 -4.11
N LYS A 117 -1.73 -11.99 -3.38
CA LYS A 117 -3.08 -12.30 -3.91
C LYS A 117 -3.72 -11.11 -4.61
N LEU A 118 -3.13 -9.91 -4.53
CA LEU A 118 -3.60 -8.69 -5.17
C LEU A 118 -3.32 -8.71 -6.69
N SER A 119 -4.00 -9.61 -7.41
CA SER A 119 -3.71 -9.91 -8.83
C SER A 119 -3.83 -8.72 -9.79
N GLN A 120 -4.55 -7.66 -9.40
CA GLN A 120 -4.74 -6.43 -10.20
C GLN A 120 -3.74 -5.32 -9.84
N LEU A 121 -2.88 -5.54 -8.84
CA LEU A 121 -2.00 -4.50 -8.30
C LEU A 121 -0.96 -4.08 -9.34
N LYS A 122 -0.90 -2.77 -9.57
CA LYS A 122 0.01 -2.10 -10.50
C LYS A 122 1.04 -1.26 -9.76
N ILE A 123 0.65 -0.68 -8.62
CA ILE A 123 1.47 0.22 -7.82
C ILE A 123 1.44 -0.25 -6.37
N LEU A 124 2.62 -0.52 -5.83
CA LEU A 124 2.85 -0.82 -4.44
C LEU A 124 3.94 0.10 -3.90
N GLU A 125 3.54 1.07 -3.09
CA GLU A 125 4.42 2.07 -2.48
C GLU A 125 4.40 1.89 -0.96
N LEU A 126 5.50 1.39 -0.42
CA LEU A 126 5.70 1.15 1.02
C LEU A 126 6.95 1.85 1.55
N HIS A 127 7.53 2.77 0.76
CA HIS A 127 8.79 3.44 1.10
C HIS A 127 8.66 4.34 2.34
N GLY A 128 9.78 4.71 2.96
CA GLY A 128 9.78 5.65 4.08
C GLY A 128 9.04 5.14 5.32
N ASN A 129 9.20 3.85 5.65
CA ASN A 129 8.56 3.19 6.79
C ASN A 129 9.60 2.47 7.67
N SER A 130 9.13 1.66 8.63
CA SER A 130 9.96 0.78 9.46
C SER A 130 9.73 -0.71 9.15
N ILE A 131 9.40 -1.05 7.90
CA ILE A 131 9.16 -2.43 7.47
C ILE A 131 10.47 -3.22 7.48
N SER A 132 10.41 -4.46 7.96
CA SER A 132 11.54 -5.37 8.16
C SER A 132 11.26 -6.74 7.53
N GLY A 133 12.14 -7.70 7.78
CA GLY A 133 12.06 -9.04 7.19
C GLY A 133 12.63 -9.05 5.77
N THR A 134 12.07 -9.87 4.88
CA THR A 134 12.55 -10.04 3.49
C THR A 134 11.45 -9.69 2.49
N VAL A 135 11.81 -9.40 1.24
CA VAL A 135 10.84 -9.38 0.14
C VAL A 135 10.32 -10.81 -0.09
N PRO A 136 9.01 -11.10 0.08
CA PRO A 136 8.49 -12.45 -0.13
C PRO A 136 8.64 -12.87 -1.59
N ALA A 137 9.06 -14.11 -1.85
CA ALA A 137 9.16 -14.65 -3.21
C ALA A 137 7.81 -14.63 -3.93
N GLU A 138 6.71 -14.77 -3.19
CA GLU A 138 5.33 -14.70 -3.69
C GLU A 138 4.99 -13.35 -4.32
N THR A 139 5.73 -12.27 -4.01
CA THR A 139 5.57 -10.96 -4.68
C THR A 139 5.63 -11.10 -6.21
N SER A 140 6.34 -12.11 -6.73
CA SER A 140 6.37 -12.44 -8.16
C SER A 140 5.01 -12.80 -8.78
N LYS A 141 3.99 -13.10 -7.97
CA LYS A 141 2.63 -13.42 -8.44
C LYS A 141 1.86 -12.17 -8.87
N LEU A 142 2.34 -10.98 -8.52
CA LEU A 142 1.76 -9.69 -8.91
C LEU A 142 2.07 -9.36 -10.38
N SER A 143 1.52 -10.15 -11.30
CA SER A 143 1.85 -10.08 -12.73
C SER A 143 1.56 -8.75 -13.43
N GLN A 144 0.75 -7.88 -12.82
CA GLN A 144 0.41 -6.54 -13.32
C GLN A 144 1.25 -5.43 -12.68
N LEU A 145 2.17 -5.76 -11.77
CA LEU A 145 2.94 -4.79 -11.00
C LEU A 145 3.89 -4.03 -11.92
N LYS A 146 3.84 -2.70 -11.83
CA LYS A 146 4.64 -1.74 -12.60
C LYS A 146 5.59 -0.96 -11.72
N ILE A 147 5.16 -0.64 -10.50
CA ILE A 147 5.93 0.15 -9.54
C ILE A 147 5.97 -0.63 -8.24
N LEU A 148 7.19 -0.91 -7.78
CA LEU A 148 7.48 -1.49 -6.48
C LEU A 148 8.52 -0.61 -5.78
N GLU A 149 8.06 0.13 -4.78
CA GLU A 149 8.90 1.04 -3.99
C GLU A 149 8.90 0.57 -2.54
N LEU A 150 10.05 0.06 -2.09
CA LEU A 150 10.28 -0.43 -0.73
C LEU A 150 11.45 0.29 -0.05
N ASN A 151 12.00 1.33 -0.68
CA ASN A 151 13.17 2.07 -0.20
C ASN A 151 12.94 2.77 1.14
N GLY A 152 14.02 3.07 1.86
CA GLY A 152 13.92 3.75 3.17
C GLY A 152 13.16 2.92 4.21
N ASN A 153 13.53 1.63 4.33
CA ASN A 153 12.96 0.68 5.29
C ASN A 153 14.10 -0.11 5.97
N SER A 154 13.77 -1.17 6.70
CA SER A 154 14.71 -2.12 7.34
C SER A 154 14.63 -3.52 6.72
N ILE A 155 14.32 -3.61 5.42
CA ILE A 155 14.20 -4.89 4.69
C ILE A 155 15.61 -5.48 4.49
N SER A 156 15.73 -6.78 4.70
CA SER A 156 16.97 -7.53 4.66
C SER A 156 16.86 -8.79 3.79
N GLY A 157 17.89 -9.62 3.78
CA GLY A 157 17.95 -10.83 2.96
C GLY A 157 18.36 -10.51 1.53
N THR A 158 17.98 -11.35 0.56
CA THR A 158 18.33 -11.17 -0.86
C THR A 158 17.10 -10.78 -1.67
N ILE A 159 17.30 -10.19 -2.85
CA ILE A 159 16.24 -10.02 -3.85
C ILE A 159 15.86 -11.43 -4.36
N PRO A 160 14.59 -11.89 -4.22
CA PRO A 160 14.19 -13.20 -4.70
C PRO A 160 14.37 -13.33 -6.22
N ALA A 161 14.87 -14.47 -6.70
CA ALA A 161 15.08 -14.69 -8.13
C ALA A 161 13.78 -14.55 -8.94
N GLU A 162 12.66 -14.91 -8.31
CA GLU A 162 11.30 -14.83 -8.84
C GLU A 162 10.86 -13.40 -9.17
N THR A 163 11.50 -12.36 -8.61
CA THR A 163 11.22 -10.95 -8.98
C THR A 163 11.40 -10.71 -10.49
N SER A 164 12.26 -11.50 -11.14
CA SER A 164 12.45 -11.50 -12.60
C SER A 164 11.21 -11.95 -13.39
N LYS A 165 10.17 -12.49 -12.74
CA LYS A 165 8.88 -12.86 -13.36
C LYS A 165 7.91 -11.68 -13.48
N LEU A 166 8.22 -10.53 -12.85
CA LEU A 166 7.39 -9.32 -12.90
C LEU A 166 7.58 -8.61 -14.25
N SER A 167 7.08 -9.19 -15.33
CA SER A 167 7.35 -8.75 -16.71
C SER A 167 6.84 -7.35 -17.06
N GLN A 168 5.92 -6.79 -16.26
CA GLN A 168 5.42 -5.42 -16.42
C GLN A 168 6.15 -4.39 -15.55
N LEU A 169 7.11 -4.82 -14.72
CA LEU A 169 7.79 -3.96 -13.77
C LEU A 169 8.62 -2.90 -14.50
N LYS A 170 8.40 -1.64 -14.12
CA LYS A 170 9.09 -0.46 -14.66
C LYS A 170 10.02 0.17 -13.66
N ILE A 171 9.59 0.21 -12.40
CA ILE A 171 10.32 0.85 -11.32
C ILE A 171 10.46 -0.16 -10.18
N LEU A 172 11.70 -0.42 -9.81
CA LEU A 172 12.06 -1.21 -8.63
C LEU A 172 13.01 -0.39 -7.76
N GLU A 173 12.51 0.11 -6.64
CA GLU A 173 13.29 0.89 -5.67
C GLU A 173 13.42 0.11 -4.37
N LEU A 174 14.64 -0.33 -4.08
CA LEU A 174 14.98 -1.06 -2.86
C LEU A 174 16.14 -0.39 -2.11
N HIS A 175 16.54 0.81 -2.50
CA HIS A 175 17.63 1.56 -1.89
C HIS A 175 17.34 1.89 -0.41
N ASP A 176 18.38 2.22 0.35
CA ASP A 176 18.27 2.58 1.78
C ASP A 176 17.50 1.52 2.61
N ASN A 177 18.04 0.30 2.59
CA ASN A 177 17.54 -0.88 3.31
C ASN A 177 18.76 -1.66 3.86
N SER A 178 18.63 -2.97 4.07
CA SER A 178 19.71 -3.88 4.50
C SER A 178 19.78 -5.13 3.62
N ILE A 179 19.47 -4.99 2.33
CA ILE A 179 19.47 -6.08 1.35
C ILE A 179 20.90 -6.48 1.01
N SER A 180 21.16 -7.78 0.93
CA SER A 180 22.46 -8.36 0.68
C SER A 180 22.42 -9.34 -0.49
N GLY A 181 23.59 -9.90 -0.84
CA GLY A 181 23.73 -10.86 -1.93
C GLY A 181 23.87 -10.18 -3.30
N THR A 182 23.38 -10.84 -4.34
CA THR A 182 23.53 -10.40 -5.73
C THR A 182 22.18 -10.06 -6.35
N VAL A 183 22.17 -9.11 -7.29
CA VAL A 183 21.02 -8.93 -8.19
C VAL A 183 20.79 -10.22 -8.98
N PRO A 184 19.56 -10.78 -9.01
CA PRO A 184 19.27 -11.97 -9.78
C PRO A 184 19.69 -11.79 -11.25
N PRO A 185 20.39 -12.76 -11.87
CA PRO A 185 20.86 -12.60 -13.26
C PRO A 185 19.75 -12.29 -14.26
N ASP A 186 18.55 -12.81 -13.99
CA ASP A 186 17.37 -12.64 -14.85
C ASP A 186 16.67 -11.28 -14.66
N THR A 187 17.07 -10.44 -13.69
CA THR A 187 16.58 -9.07 -13.58
C THR A 187 16.86 -8.26 -14.85
N GLY A 188 17.98 -8.53 -15.53
CA GLY A 188 18.30 -7.92 -16.83
C GLY A 188 17.38 -8.33 -17.99
N LYS A 189 16.52 -9.34 -17.80
CA LYS A 189 15.50 -9.77 -18.80
C LYS A 189 14.19 -8.99 -18.67
N LEU A 190 14.02 -8.16 -17.64
CA LEU A 190 12.84 -7.32 -17.46
C LEU A 190 12.82 -6.19 -18.50
N SER A 191 12.27 -6.48 -19.67
CA SER A 191 12.27 -5.56 -20.83
C SER A 191 11.54 -4.22 -20.62
N GLN A 192 10.72 -4.11 -19.57
CA GLN A 192 9.99 -2.89 -19.22
C GLN A 192 10.66 -2.10 -18.09
N LEU A 193 11.74 -2.62 -17.50
CA LEU A 193 12.39 -2.02 -16.34
C LEU A 193 13.17 -0.77 -16.76
N ASP A 194 12.65 0.39 -16.36
CA ASP A 194 13.23 1.71 -16.63
C ASP A 194 14.17 2.14 -15.50
N ARG A 195 13.87 1.75 -14.25
CA ARG A 195 14.59 2.19 -13.05
C ARG A 195 14.81 1.04 -12.07
N LEU A 196 16.06 0.89 -11.64
CA LEU A 196 16.49 -0.04 -10.60
C LEU A 196 17.43 0.69 -9.64
N TYR A 197 16.94 1.00 -8.43
CA TYR A 197 17.72 1.69 -7.40
C TYR A 197 17.99 0.76 -6.22
N LEU A 198 19.27 0.50 -5.96
CA LEU A 198 19.74 -0.46 -4.94
C LEU A 198 20.82 0.13 -4.00
N ASN A 199 21.18 1.41 -4.13
CA ASN A 199 22.18 2.05 -3.27
C ASN A 199 21.78 2.05 -1.79
N GLY A 200 22.73 2.21 -0.87
CA GLY A 200 22.40 2.31 0.57
C GLY A 200 21.87 1.02 1.20
N ASN A 201 22.22 -0.13 0.65
CA ASN A 201 21.97 -1.46 1.21
C ASN A 201 23.25 -2.10 1.76
#